data_AF-A0A0G1XQF5-F1
#
_entry.id   AF-A0A0G1XQF5-F1
#
_cell.length_a   1.000
_cell.length_b   1.000
_cell.length_c   1.000
_cell.angle_alpha   90.00
_cell.angle_beta   90.00
_cell.angle_gamma   90.00
#
_symmetry.space_group_name_H-M   'P 1'
#
loop_
_entity.id
_entity.type
_entity.pdbx_description
1 polymer ?
#
loop_
_entity_poly.entity_id
_entity_poly.type
_entity_poly.pdbx_seq_one_letter_code
_entity_poly.pdbx_strand_id
1 'polypeptide(L)'
;MQISWNGFSSFEIITKTPDGDVRLVIDPYRNSTGLRFPRTLEAEILLESHNEEDANNREAVGGDPYVVDLPGEFEVKGVFVFGVSAPLKREVKGKRLQNLLFRLELEGMRLAHLGALDRPLTDEELQKLENIDILMIPVGGGRVMDPKVVVARI
;
A
#
# COMPACT_ATOMS: atom_id res chain seq x y z
N MET A 1 -17.64 -3.15 0.71
CA MET A 1 -16.32 -2.50 0.64
C MET A 1 -16.47 -1.00 0.40
N GLN A 2 -15.75 -0.20 1.19
CA GLN A 2 -15.58 1.25 1.01
C GLN A 2 -14.08 1.57 0.94
N ILE A 3 -13.66 2.37 -0.04
CA ILE A 3 -12.27 2.82 -0.19
C ILE A 3 -12.23 4.34 -0.12
N SER A 4 -11.44 4.89 0.80
CA SER A 4 -11.19 6.33 0.95
C SER A 4 -9.73 6.63 0.63
N TRP A 5 -9.48 7.70 -0.13
CA TRP A 5 -8.11 8.20 -0.37
C TRP A 5 -7.82 9.37 0.56
N ASN A 6 -6.73 9.28 1.33
CA ASN A 6 -6.36 10.30 2.31
C ASN A 6 -5.34 11.31 1.76
N GLY A 7 -4.73 11.03 0.60
CA GLY A 7 -3.60 11.78 0.05
C GLY A 7 -2.34 10.91 -0.05
N PHE A 8 -1.40 11.31 -0.92
CA PHE A 8 -0.21 10.51 -1.26
C PHE A 8 -0.58 9.07 -1.64
N SER A 9 0.14 8.07 -1.13
CA SER A 9 -0.18 6.65 -1.26
C SER A 9 -1.11 6.15 -0.16
N SER A 10 -1.68 7.02 0.67
CA SER A 10 -2.50 6.59 1.80
C SER A 10 -3.96 6.31 1.42
N PHE A 11 -4.42 5.11 1.76
CA PHE A 11 -5.79 4.68 1.59
C PHE A 11 -6.34 4.10 2.89
N GLU A 12 -7.64 4.24 3.06
CA GLU A 12 -8.42 3.52 4.05
C GLU A 12 -9.37 2.57 3.31
N ILE A 13 -9.46 1.33 3.76
CA ILE A 13 -10.39 0.34 3.22
C ILE A 13 -11.21 -0.21 4.38
N ILE A 14 -12.53 -0.10 4.29
CA ILE A 14 -13.46 -0.75 5.22
C ILE A 14 -14.11 -1.91 4.45
N THR A 15 -13.93 -3.12 4.95
CA THR A 15 -14.40 -4.36 4.33
C THR A 15 -15.20 -5.20 5.31
N LYS A 16 -16.19 -5.92 4.81
CA LYS A 16 -16.97 -6.88 5.59
C LYS A 16 -16.27 -8.24 5.62
N THR A 17 -16.26 -8.84 6.79
CA THR A 17 -15.81 -10.21 7.02
C THR A 17 -16.89 -10.98 7.79
N PRO A 18 -16.83 -12.31 7.90
CA PRO A 18 -17.79 -13.08 8.69
C PRO A 18 -17.90 -12.62 10.15
N ASP A 19 -16.81 -12.09 10.72
CA ASP A 19 -16.71 -11.67 12.13
C ASP A 19 -17.02 -10.17 12.34
N GLY A 20 -17.35 -9.44 11.26
CA GLY A 20 -17.69 -8.02 11.29
C GLY A 20 -16.89 -7.18 10.32
N ASP A 21 -17.02 -5.86 10.45
CA ASP A 21 -16.29 -4.90 9.63
C ASP A 21 -14.82 -4.83 10.08
N VAL A 22 -13.91 -4.80 9.11
CA VAL A 22 -12.46 -4.68 9.29
C VAL A 22 -11.97 -3.46 8.51
N ARG A 23 -11.15 -2.65 9.16
CA ARG A 23 -10.58 -1.41 8.66
C ARG A 23 -9.08 -1.57 8.45
N LEU A 24 -8.68 -1.35 7.21
CA LEU A 24 -7.30 -1.32 6.78
C LEU A 24 -6.89 0.11 6.52
N VAL A 25 -5.67 0.45 6.93
CA VAL A 25 -5.00 1.70 6.57
C VAL A 25 -3.69 1.37 5.88
N ILE A 26 -3.48 1.97 4.72
CA ILE A 26 -2.27 1.83 3.93
C ILE A 26 -1.50 3.15 3.98
N ASP A 27 -0.18 3.07 4.14
CA ASP A 27 0.79 4.16 4.04
C ASP A 27 0.38 5.45 4.79
N PRO A 28 0.15 5.42 6.12
CA PRO A 28 -0.10 6.64 6.86
C PRO A 28 1.11 7.58 6.74
N TYR A 29 0.87 8.86 6.47
CA TYR A 29 1.95 9.84 6.25
C TYR A 29 2.10 10.85 7.39
N ARG A 30 3.30 11.43 7.52
CA ARG A 30 3.62 12.46 8.51
C ARG A 30 3.12 13.82 8.06
N ASN A 31 2.75 14.65 9.03
CA ASN A 31 2.33 16.03 8.77
C ASN A 31 3.46 16.93 8.21
N SER A 32 4.72 16.49 8.28
CA SER A 32 5.89 17.15 7.68
C SER A 32 5.85 17.16 6.15
N THR A 33 5.04 16.28 5.54
CA THR A 33 4.82 16.23 4.08
C THR A 33 4.06 17.43 3.51
N GLY A 34 3.52 18.30 4.38
CA GLY A 34 2.74 19.47 3.99
C GLY A 34 1.23 19.24 3.93
N LEU A 35 0.77 17.98 3.96
CA LEU A 35 -0.63 17.63 4.17
C LEU A 35 -0.89 17.22 5.62
N ARG A 36 -2.13 17.36 6.08
CA ARG A 36 -2.56 16.86 7.39
C ARG A 36 -3.09 15.45 7.25
N PHE A 37 -2.55 14.51 7.99
CA PHE A 37 -3.10 13.17 8.10
C PHE A 37 -4.38 13.19 8.95
N PRO A 38 -5.43 12.40 8.62
CA PRO A 38 -6.65 12.31 9.43
C PRO A 38 -6.34 11.94 10.89
N ARG A 39 -6.86 12.71 11.85
CA ARG A 39 -6.54 12.54 13.29
C ARG A 39 -7.38 11.47 13.99
N THR A 40 -8.42 10.97 13.35
CA THR A 40 -9.43 10.07 13.92
C THR A 40 -9.44 8.72 13.21
N LEU A 41 -8.39 8.41 12.45
CA LEU A 41 -8.29 7.15 11.73
C LEU A 41 -7.89 6.05 12.73
N GLU A 42 -8.66 4.98 12.77
CA GLU A 42 -8.33 3.76 13.51
C GLU A 42 -8.21 2.61 12.50
N ALA A 43 -7.50 1.55 12.86
CA ALA A 43 -7.37 0.39 11.98
C ALA A 43 -7.22 -0.90 12.79
N GLU A 44 -7.67 -2.01 12.20
CA GLU A 44 -7.31 -3.35 12.63
C GLU A 44 -6.07 -3.87 11.90
N ILE A 45 -5.81 -3.37 10.69
CA ILE A 45 -4.67 -3.77 9.85
C ILE A 45 -4.00 -2.50 9.31
N LEU A 46 -2.68 -2.42 9.44
CA LEU A 46 -1.89 -1.31 8.94
C LEU A 46 -0.82 -1.81 7.99
N LEU A 47 -0.78 -1.28 6.78
CA LEU A 47 0.16 -1.69 5.73
C LEU A 47 1.13 -0.54 5.45
N GLU A 48 2.44 -0.79 5.56
CA GLU A 48 3.48 0.19 5.21
C GLU A 48 4.29 -0.32 4.02
N SER A 49 4.16 0.34 2.86
CA SER A 49 4.81 -0.11 1.64
C SER A 49 6.30 0.23 1.60
N HIS A 50 6.71 1.34 2.21
CA HIS A 50 8.10 1.79 2.24
C HIS A 50 8.37 2.69 3.44
N ASN A 51 9.65 2.83 3.80
CA ASN A 51 10.08 3.57 4.98
C ASN A 51 10.50 5.00 4.63
N GLU A 52 9.55 5.83 4.21
CA GLU A 52 9.71 7.28 4.03
C GLU A 52 8.55 8.04 4.72
N GLU A 53 8.72 9.34 4.96
CA GLU A 53 7.76 10.15 5.74
C GLU A 53 6.34 10.21 5.16
N ASP A 54 6.19 9.89 3.88
CA ASP A 54 4.93 9.81 3.15
C ASP A 54 4.23 8.43 3.25
N ALA A 55 4.76 7.49 4.03
CA ALA A 55 4.14 6.16 4.23
C ALA A 55 4.38 5.46 5.59
N ASN A 56 5.22 6.00 6.49
CA ASN A 56 5.68 5.29 7.70
C ASN A 56 5.17 5.86 9.04
N ASN A 57 3.97 6.43 9.07
CA ASN A 57 3.44 7.14 10.24
C ASN A 57 2.44 6.30 11.06
N ARG A 58 2.79 5.07 11.44
CA ARG A 58 1.94 4.18 12.24
C ARG A 58 1.37 4.81 13.53
N GLU A 59 2.12 5.70 14.17
CA GLU A 59 1.68 6.38 15.41
C GLU A 59 0.48 7.32 15.21
N ALA A 60 0.19 7.71 13.97
CA ALA A 60 -0.97 8.55 13.68
C ALA A 60 -2.27 7.76 13.47
N VAL A 61 -2.20 6.42 13.46
CA VAL A 61 -3.35 5.54 13.36
C VAL A 61 -3.68 5.01 14.74
N GLY A 62 -4.90 5.25 15.20
CA GLY A 62 -5.39 4.75 16.48
C GLY A 62 -5.75 3.25 16.43
N GLY A 63 -6.05 2.69 17.60
CA GLY A 63 -6.28 1.27 17.78
C GLY A 63 -4.99 0.49 18.12
N ASP A 64 -5.02 -0.82 17.90
CA ASP A 64 -3.87 -1.73 18.02
C ASP A 64 -3.79 -2.58 16.75
N PRO A 65 -3.44 -1.96 15.60
CA PRO A 65 -3.48 -2.65 14.31
C PRO A 65 -2.38 -3.70 14.20
N TYR A 66 -2.69 -4.79 13.51
CA TYR A 66 -1.64 -5.69 13.01
C TYR A 66 -0.88 -5.00 11.88
N VAL A 67 0.42 -4.77 12.08
CA VAL A 67 1.27 -4.07 11.11
C VAL A 67 1.92 -5.07 10.15
N VAL A 68 1.78 -4.81 8.85
CA VAL A 68 2.46 -5.53 7.77
C VAL A 68 3.43 -4.57 7.07
N ASP A 69 4.72 -4.77 7.29
CA ASP A 69 5.83 -3.98 6.74
C ASP A 69 6.96 -4.85 6.15
N LEU A 70 6.65 -6.13 5.88
CA LEU A 70 7.59 -7.11 5.33
C LEU A 70 6.93 -7.96 4.23
N PRO A 71 7.73 -8.53 3.30
CA PRO A 71 7.21 -9.49 2.32
C PRO A 71 6.69 -10.76 3.00
N GLY A 72 5.62 -11.35 2.45
CA GLY A 72 5.02 -12.57 2.98
C GLY A 72 3.53 -12.68 2.69
N GLU A 73 2.92 -13.72 3.23
CA GLU A 73 1.48 -13.96 3.17
C GLU A 73 0.93 -13.91 4.60
N PHE A 74 -0.14 -13.15 4.78
CA PHE A 74 -0.75 -12.91 6.08
C PHE A 74 -2.26 -13.07 5.94
N GLU A 75 -2.89 -13.68 6.93
CA GLU A 75 -4.34 -13.70 7.09
C GLU A 75 -4.68 -13.04 8.42
N VAL A 76 -5.36 -11.90 8.37
CA VAL A 76 -5.68 -11.10 9.55
C VAL A 76 -7.16 -10.77 9.52
N LYS A 77 -7.90 -11.24 10.53
CA LYS A 77 -9.35 -11.03 10.65
C LYS A 77 -10.13 -11.38 9.37
N GLY A 78 -9.74 -12.47 8.69
CA GLY A 78 -10.39 -12.91 7.44
C GLY A 78 -10.05 -12.09 6.20
N VAL A 79 -9.03 -11.22 6.26
CA VAL A 79 -8.46 -10.53 5.11
C VAL A 79 -7.11 -11.15 4.77
N PHE A 80 -6.91 -11.53 3.51
CA PHE A 80 -5.62 -12.00 3.02
C PHE A 80 -4.79 -10.85 2.49
N VAL A 81 -3.54 -10.74 2.97
CA VAL A 81 -2.57 -9.72 2.58
C VAL A 81 -1.32 -10.42 2.06
N PHE A 82 -0.91 -10.08 0.85
CA PHE A 82 0.31 -10.57 0.22
C PHE A 82 1.27 -9.40 0.03
N GLY A 83 2.35 -9.37 0.79
CA GLY A 83 3.44 -8.42 0.65
C GLY A 83 4.49 -8.93 -0.34
N VAL A 84 4.66 -8.23 -1.46
CA VAL A 84 5.61 -8.59 -2.53
C VAL A 84 6.77 -7.59 -2.51
N SER A 85 7.99 -8.09 -2.29
CA SER A 85 9.19 -7.24 -2.38
C SER A 85 9.36 -6.73 -3.81
N ALA A 86 9.40 -5.40 -3.96
CA ALA A 86 9.61 -4.72 -5.23
C ALA A 86 10.57 -3.54 -5.04
N PRO A 87 11.89 -3.79 -4.90
CA PRO A 87 12.87 -2.72 -4.68
C PRO A 87 12.81 -1.64 -5.77
N LEU A 88 12.95 -0.39 -5.34
CA LEU A 88 12.93 0.78 -6.21
C LEU A 88 14.20 0.83 -7.08
N LYS A 89 14.10 1.54 -8.21
CA LYS A 89 15.25 1.93 -9.04
C LYS A 89 16.12 2.95 -8.31
N ARG A 90 15.52 3.86 -7.53
CA ARG A 90 16.24 4.84 -6.71
C ARG A 90 17.06 4.17 -5.61
N GLU A 91 18.25 4.72 -5.37
CA GLU A 91 19.21 4.19 -4.42
C GLU A 91 19.69 5.28 -3.45
N VAL A 92 20.03 4.87 -2.24
CA VAL A 92 20.71 5.71 -1.24
C VAL A 92 21.99 4.99 -0.83
N LYS A 93 23.13 5.67 -0.95
CA LYS A 93 24.47 5.11 -0.65
C LYS A 93 24.74 3.77 -1.40
N GLY A 94 24.30 3.68 -2.65
CA GLY A 94 24.47 2.51 -3.50
C GLY A 94 23.60 1.30 -3.13
N LYS A 95 22.55 1.50 -2.32
CA LYS A 95 21.57 0.48 -1.99
C LYS A 95 20.19 0.90 -2.47
N ARG A 96 19.50 0.02 -3.18
CA ARG A 96 18.11 0.22 -3.58
C ARG A 96 17.22 0.39 -2.35
N LEU A 97 16.35 1.38 -2.43
CA LEU A 97 15.31 1.58 -1.44
C LEU A 97 14.29 0.43 -1.54
N GLN A 98 13.85 -0.03 -0.37
CA GLN A 98 12.85 -1.09 -0.28
C GLN A 98 11.46 -0.52 -0.54
N ASN A 99 10.64 -1.30 -1.21
CA ASN A 99 9.22 -1.04 -1.43
C ASN A 99 8.49 -2.38 -1.48
N LEU A 100 7.28 -2.42 -0.95
CA LEU A 100 6.37 -3.55 -1.00
C LEU A 100 5.19 -3.19 -1.90
N LEU A 101 4.80 -4.15 -2.72
CA LEU A 101 3.47 -4.17 -3.33
C LEU A 101 2.58 -4.96 -2.39
N PHE A 102 1.37 -4.48 -2.16
CA PHE A 102 0.36 -5.24 -1.43
C PHE A 102 -0.69 -5.75 -2.41
N ARG A 103 -0.96 -7.06 -2.39
CA ARG A 103 -2.18 -7.63 -2.94
C ARG A 103 -3.09 -8.03 -1.80
N LEU A 104 -4.33 -7.56 -1.83
CA LEU A 104 -5.35 -7.82 -0.82
C LEU A 104 -6.46 -8.66 -1.43
N GLU A 105 -6.90 -9.70 -0.73
CA GLU A 105 -8.14 -10.39 -1.05
C GLU A 105 -9.17 -10.15 0.04
N LEU A 106 -10.27 -9.49 -0.33
CA LEU A 106 -11.35 -9.10 0.58
C LEU A 106 -12.66 -8.97 -0.19
N GLU A 107 -13.78 -9.37 0.43
CA GLU A 107 -15.11 -9.40 -0.21
C GLU A 107 -15.14 -10.09 -1.60
N GLY A 108 -14.28 -11.09 -1.83
CA GLY A 108 -14.17 -11.78 -3.11
C GLY A 108 -13.54 -10.97 -4.25
N MET A 109 -12.93 -9.81 -3.93
CA MET A 109 -12.18 -8.96 -4.85
C MET A 109 -10.69 -8.96 -4.53
N ARG A 110 -9.88 -8.68 -5.55
CA ARG A 110 -8.43 -8.53 -5.48
C ARG A 110 -8.02 -7.08 -5.70
N LEU A 111 -7.45 -6.47 -4.68
CA LEU A 111 -6.92 -5.11 -4.72
C LEU A 111 -5.39 -5.19 -4.78
N ALA A 112 -4.76 -4.26 -5.49
CA ALA A 112 -3.32 -4.08 -5.43
C ALA A 112 -2.94 -2.64 -5.10
N HIS A 113 -1.92 -2.46 -4.27
CA HIS A 113 -1.28 -1.18 -3.99
C HIS A 113 0.21 -1.29 -4.28
N LEU A 114 0.73 -0.40 -5.13
CA LEU A 114 2.10 -0.50 -5.64
C LEU A 114 3.13 0.33 -4.84
N GLY A 115 2.73 0.94 -3.73
CA GLY A 115 3.62 1.78 -2.92
C GLY A 115 4.19 2.96 -3.71
N ALA A 116 5.48 3.18 -3.53
CA ALA A 116 6.26 4.22 -4.21
C ALA A 116 6.99 3.71 -5.46
N LEU A 117 6.48 2.66 -6.11
CA LEU A 117 7.13 2.05 -7.28
C LEU A 117 7.52 3.12 -8.32
N ASP A 118 8.79 3.10 -8.75
CA ASP A 118 9.44 4.10 -9.61
C ASP A 118 9.93 3.53 -10.96
N ARG A 119 9.48 2.30 -11.26
CA ARG A 119 9.81 1.53 -12.45
C ARG A 119 8.62 0.65 -12.85
N PRO A 120 8.56 0.15 -14.09
CA PRO A 120 7.61 -0.89 -14.44
C PRO A 120 7.73 -2.12 -13.53
N LEU A 121 6.61 -2.80 -13.33
CA LEU A 121 6.58 -4.12 -12.70
C LEU A 121 7.41 -5.10 -13.52
N THR A 122 8.09 -6.01 -12.83
CA THR A 122 8.73 -7.17 -13.47
C THR A 122 7.69 -8.23 -13.79
N ASP A 123 8.01 -9.17 -14.68
CA ASP A 123 7.11 -10.29 -15.00
C ASP A 123 6.81 -11.14 -13.76
N GLU A 124 7.77 -11.28 -12.84
CA GLU A 124 7.58 -11.99 -11.57
C GLU A 124 6.60 -11.24 -10.64
N GLU A 125 6.71 -9.91 -10.55
CA GLU A 125 5.79 -9.09 -9.77
C GLU A 125 4.38 -9.11 -10.37
N LEU A 126 4.24 -9.06 -11.70
CA LEU A 126 2.96 -9.18 -12.40
C LEU A 126 2.30 -10.54 -12.14
N GLN A 127 3.07 -11.63 -12.17
CA GLN A 127 2.56 -12.97 -11.85
C GLN A 127 2.10 -13.07 -10.39
N LYS A 128 2.76 -12.39 -9.44
CA LYS A 128 2.31 -12.38 -8.03
C LYS A 128 1.08 -11.52 -7.79
N LEU A 129 0.87 -10.49 -8.63
CA LEU A 129 -0.28 -9.60 -8.54
C LEU A 129 -1.54 -10.17 -9.23
N GLU A 130 -1.39 -11.07 -10.19
CA GLU A 130 -2.42 -11.68 -11.06
C GLU A 130 -3.91 -11.46 -10.68
N ASN A 131 -4.73 -11.09 -11.68
CA ASN A 131 -6.18 -10.93 -11.57
C ASN A 131 -6.63 -9.84 -10.60
N ILE A 132 -6.02 -8.65 -10.65
CA ILE A 132 -6.41 -7.47 -9.87
C ILE A 132 -7.68 -6.84 -10.42
N ASP A 133 -8.67 -6.61 -9.55
CA ASP A 133 -9.90 -5.89 -9.85
C ASP A 133 -9.73 -4.36 -9.66
N ILE A 134 -8.96 -3.95 -8.65
CA ILE A 134 -8.71 -2.53 -8.34
C ILE A 134 -7.22 -2.31 -8.08
N LEU A 135 -6.62 -1.44 -8.88
CA LEU A 135 -5.20 -1.10 -8.80
C LEU A 135 -5.00 0.34 -8.29
N MET A 136 -4.32 0.47 -7.14
CA MET A 136 -3.82 1.72 -6.57
C MET A 136 -2.36 1.89 -7.01
N ILE A 137 -2.13 2.81 -7.95
CA ILE A 137 -0.86 2.98 -8.65
C ILE A 137 -0.31 4.40 -8.53
N PRO A 138 0.98 4.58 -8.22
CA PRO A 138 1.59 5.91 -8.24
C PRO A 138 1.75 6.45 -9.67
N VAL A 139 1.33 7.69 -9.87
CA VAL A 139 1.43 8.44 -11.14
C VAL A 139 2.02 9.84 -10.95
N GLY A 140 2.75 10.07 -9.86
CA GLY A 140 3.26 11.41 -9.51
C GLY A 140 4.47 11.86 -10.34
N GLY A 141 5.20 10.94 -10.97
CA GLY A 141 6.51 11.20 -11.54
C GLY A 141 7.56 11.59 -10.48
N GLY A 142 8.78 11.90 -10.93
CA GLY A 142 9.88 12.29 -10.05
C GLY A 142 10.39 11.15 -9.17
N ARG A 143 9.81 11.00 -7.97
CA ARG A 143 10.19 9.94 -7.00
C ARG A 143 9.48 8.61 -7.23
N VAL A 144 8.42 8.61 -8.02
CA VAL A 144 7.60 7.42 -8.36
C VAL A 144 7.39 7.35 -9.88
N MET A 145 6.67 6.34 -10.37
CA MET A 145 6.41 6.15 -11.80
C MET A 145 5.81 7.40 -12.48
N ASP A 146 6.27 7.64 -13.70
CA ASP A 146 5.73 8.68 -14.58
C ASP A 146 4.40 8.20 -15.21
N PRO A 147 3.38 9.08 -15.30
CA PRO A 147 2.09 8.74 -15.93
C PRO A 147 2.21 8.08 -17.31
N LYS A 148 3.18 8.50 -18.14
CA LYS A 148 3.37 7.95 -19.48
C LYS A 148 3.89 6.51 -19.45
N VAL A 149 4.71 6.18 -18.47
CA VAL A 149 5.22 4.81 -18.28
C VAL A 149 4.09 3.90 -17.82
N VAL A 150 3.25 4.39 -16.90
CA VAL A 150 2.08 3.69 -16.35
C VAL A 150 1.12 3.28 -17.45
N VAL A 151 0.69 4.20 -18.31
CA VAL A 151 -0.29 3.92 -19.39
C VAL A 151 0.23 2.92 -20.43
N ALA A 152 1.55 2.80 -20.61
CA ALA A 152 2.13 1.92 -21.62
C ALA A 152 2.30 0.46 -21.17
N ARG A 153 2.08 0.15 -19.88
CA ARG A 153 2.53 -1.10 -19.24
C ARG A 153 1.45 -1.77 -18.38
N ILE A 154 0.22 -1.27 -18.42
CA ILE A 154 -0.92 -1.74 -17.62
C ILE A 154 -2.05 -2.14 -18.56
#